data_AF-A0A1G8QU07-F1
#
_entry.id   AF-A0A1G8QU07-F1
#
_cell.length_a   1.000
_cell.length_b   1.000
_cell.length_c   1.000
_cell.angle_alpha   90.00
_cell.angle_beta   90.00
_cell.angle_gamma   90.00
#
_symmetry.space_group_name_H-M   'P 1'
#
loop_
_entity.id
_entity.type
_entity.pdbx_description
1 polymer ?
#
loop_
_entity_poly.entity_id
_entity_poly.type
_entity_poly.pdbx_seq_one_letter_code
_entity_poly.pdbx_strand_id
1 'polypeptide(L)'
;MSWNFTATSVAIDDVEAELTKAADAYRAGLAANDYALDDAANEAIGVAIASAKAIAESGVTGGTLVNVTLSGHANPGHKPVKGWSNDVVTVTVISAEAPPTT
;
A
#
# COMPACT_ATOMS: atom_id res chain seq x y z
N MET A 1 -10.96 -8.11 9.36
CA MET A 1 -10.82 -8.16 7.90
C MET A 1 -9.52 -7.46 7.60
N SER A 2 -8.57 -8.18 7.02
CA SER A 2 -7.27 -7.66 6.65
C SER A 2 -7.30 -7.31 5.17
N TRP A 3 -6.70 -6.19 4.79
CA TRP A 3 -6.49 -5.83 3.40
C TRP A 3 -5.04 -6.08 3.00
N ASN A 4 -4.82 -6.41 1.72
CA ASN A 4 -3.50 -6.48 1.12
C ASN A 4 -3.57 -6.12 -0.36
N PHE A 5 -2.67 -5.27 -0.82
CA PHE A 5 -2.45 -5.03 -2.25
C PHE A 5 -0.98 -4.77 -2.53
N THR A 6 -0.61 -5.04 -3.79
CA THR A 6 0.78 -5.05 -4.21
C THR A 6 0.94 -4.29 -5.52
N ALA A 7 1.99 -3.48 -5.63
CA ALA A 7 2.50 -2.97 -6.90
C ALA A 7 3.88 -3.58 -7.15
N THR A 8 4.11 -4.10 -8.36
CA THR A 8 5.32 -4.85 -8.69
C THR A 8 6.09 -4.19 -9.83
N SER A 9 7.42 -4.19 -9.74
CA SER A 9 8.30 -3.70 -10.81
C SER A 9 7.97 -2.29 -11.25
N VAL A 10 7.84 -1.39 -10.28
CA VAL A 10 7.46 0.01 -10.51
C VAL A 10 8.71 0.89 -10.45
N ALA A 11 8.85 1.79 -11.43
CA ALA A 11 9.87 2.84 -11.37
C ALA A 11 9.62 3.72 -10.13
N ILE A 12 10.68 4.21 -9.49
CA ILE A 12 10.57 5.01 -8.25
C ILE A 12 9.57 6.18 -8.43
N ASP A 13 9.66 6.89 -9.55
CA ASP A 13 8.81 8.05 -9.87
C ASP A 13 7.32 7.69 -10.04
N ASP A 14 7.03 6.41 -10.32
CA ASP A 14 5.67 5.91 -10.57
C ASP A 14 5.05 5.19 -9.37
N VAL A 15 5.79 5.04 -8.25
CA VAL A 15 5.37 4.26 -7.07
C VAL A 15 4.01 4.70 -6.53
N GLU A 16 3.80 6.00 -6.39
CA GLU A 16 2.54 6.56 -5.89
C GLU A 16 1.38 6.26 -6.84
N ALA A 17 1.59 6.42 -8.14
CA ALA A 17 0.56 6.21 -9.16
C ALA A 17 0.13 4.74 -9.23
N GLU A 18 1.09 3.81 -9.30
CA GLU A 18 0.78 2.38 -9.38
C GLU A 18 0.19 1.83 -8.07
N LEU A 19 0.63 2.32 -6.91
CA LEU A 19 0.00 1.92 -5.65
C LEU A 19 -1.41 2.50 -5.49
N THR A 20 -1.65 3.73 -5.95
CA THR A 20 -3.00 4.31 -5.96
C THR A 20 -3.93 3.47 -6.83
N LYS A 21 -3.47 3.08 -8.02
CA LYS A 21 -4.22 2.19 -8.92
C LYS A 21 -4.48 0.81 -8.31
N ALA A 22 -3.49 0.22 -7.64
CA ALA A 22 -3.66 -1.05 -6.93
C ALA A 22 -4.67 -0.93 -5.77
N ALA A 23 -4.63 0.18 -5.03
CA ALA A 23 -5.60 0.48 -3.98
C ALA A 23 -7.02 0.67 -4.55
N ASP A 24 -7.17 1.34 -5.69
CA ASP A 24 -8.48 1.52 -6.34
C ASP A 24 -9.06 0.19 -6.84
N ALA A 25 -8.22 -0.69 -7.39
CA ALA A 25 -8.64 -2.04 -7.75
C ALA A 25 -9.09 -2.84 -6.51
N TYR A 26 -8.39 -2.70 -5.39
CA TYR A 26 -8.80 -3.31 -4.12
C TYR A 26 -10.15 -2.76 -3.62
N ARG A 27 -10.34 -1.44 -3.63
CA ARG A 27 -11.61 -0.77 -3.27
C ARG A 27 -12.77 -1.27 -4.14
N ALA A 28 -12.56 -1.36 -5.46
CA ALA A 28 -13.57 -1.86 -6.39
C ALA A 28 -13.93 -3.33 -6.10
N GLY A 29 -12.95 -4.17 -5.77
CA GLY A 29 -13.16 -5.55 -5.36
C GLY A 29 -14.00 -5.66 -4.08
N LEU A 30 -13.76 -4.82 -3.08
CA LEU A 30 -14.57 -4.78 -1.87
C LEU A 30 -16.01 -4.33 -2.15
N ALA A 31 -16.18 -3.27 -2.94
CA ALA A 31 -17.49 -2.77 -3.33
C ALA A 31 -18.31 -3.83 -4.09
N ALA A 32 -17.66 -4.63 -4.94
CA ALA A 32 -18.31 -5.74 -5.65
C ALA A 32 -18.78 -6.88 -4.72
N ASN A 33 -18.30 -6.93 -3.48
CA ASN A 33 -18.68 -7.89 -2.46
C ASN A 33 -19.52 -7.25 -1.33
N ASP A 34 -20.09 -6.06 -1.55
CA ASP A 34 -20.86 -5.28 -0.57
C ASP A 34 -20.10 -4.94 0.72
N TYR A 35 -18.77 -4.91 0.67
CA TYR A 35 -17.94 -4.43 1.78
C TYR A 35 -17.66 -2.93 1.64
N ALA A 36 -18.09 -2.15 2.64
CA ALA A 36 -17.74 -0.73 2.73
C ALA A 36 -16.40 -0.55 3.45
N LEU A 37 -15.47 0.17 2.82
CA LEU A 37 -14.32 0.76 3.52
C LEU A 37 -14.79 2.02 4.25
N ASP A 38 -14.42 2.14 5.52
CA ASP A 38 -14.61 3.38 6.27
C ASP A 38 -13.45 4.37 6.03
N ASP A 39 -13.62 5.58 6.56
CA ASP A 39 -12.63 6.65 6.42
C ASP A 39 -11.27 6.27 7.02
N ALA A 40 -11.25 5.49 8.10
CA ALA A 40 -10.02 5.03 8.75
C ALA A 40 -9.22 4.09 7.84
N ALA A 41 -9.90 3.19 7.14
CA ALA A 41 -9.27 2.32 6.15
C ALA A 41 -8.67 3.12 4.98
N ASN A 42 -9.37 4.15 4.50
CA ASN A 42 -8.87 5.03 3.44
C ASN A 42 -7.67 5.87 3.89
N GLU A 43 -7.68 6.37 5.12
CA GLU A 43 -6.55 7.07 5.72
C GLU A 43 -5.32 6.15 5.84
N ALA A 44 -5.51 4.92 6.35
CA ALA A 44 -4.44 3.94 6.47
C ALA A 44 -3.80 3.58 5.12
N ILE A 45 -4.62 3.44 4.07
CA ILE A 45 -4.13 3.25 2.70
C ILE A 45 -3.30 4.46 2.24
N GLY A 46 -3.77 5.69 2.48
CA GLY A 46 -3.03 6.90 2.11
C GLY A 46 -1.66 7.00 2.80
N VAL A 47 -1.62 6.72 4.12
CA VAL A 47 -0.38 6.68 4.91
C VAL A 47 0.57 5.60 4.39
N ALA A 48 0.04 4.43 4.01
CA ALA A 48 0.82 3.32 3.46
C ALA A 48 1.52 3.70 2.14
N ILE A 49 0.78 4.33 1.22
CA ILE A 49 1.29 4.80 -0.08
C ILE A 49 2.37 5.87 0.13
N ALA A 50 2.10 6.87 0.98
CA ALA A 50 3.06 7.93 1.29
C ALA A 50 4.36 7.37 1.90
N SER A 51 4.25 6.37 2.79
CA SER A 51 5.40 5.71 3.40
C SER A 51 6.21 4.92 2.37
N ALA A 52 5.56 4.20 1.46
CA ALA A 52 6.23 3.46 0.40
C ALA A 52 7.00 4.38 -0.55
N LYS A 53 6.39 5.52 -0.93
CA LYS A 53 7.03 6.56 -1.73
C LYS A 53 8.27 7.10 -1.02
N ALA A 54 8.14 7.49 0.25
CA ALA A 54 9.27 8.00 1.03
C ALA A 54 10.43 7.00 1.13
N ILE A 55 10.15 5.70 1.30
CA ILE A 55 11.17 4.64 1.33
C ILE A 55 11.83 4.47 -0.05
N ALA A 56 11.07 4.53 -1.13
CA ALA A 56 11.61 4.41 -2.49
C ALA A 56 12.49 5.61 -2.85
N GLU A 57 12.03 6.83 -2.55
CA GLU A 57 12.76 8.08 -2.81
C GLU A 57 14.00 8.25 -1.91
N SER A 58 14.04 7.62 -0.73
CA SER A 58 15.21 7.69 0.14
C SER A 58 16.44 6.99 -0.44
N GLY A 59 16.29 6.19 -1.51
CA GLY A 59 17.38 5.47 -2.17
C GLY A 59 17.97 4.31 -1.36
N VAL A 60 17.41 4.00 -0.17
CA VAL A 60 17.88 2.93 0.72
C VAL A 60 17.75 1.55 0.08
N THR A 61 16.79 1.41 -0.84
CA THR A 61 16.50 0.12 -1.49
C THR A 61 17.44 -0.16 -2.66
N GLY A 62 18.21 0.82 -3.16
CA GLY A 62 19.34 0.61 -4.09
C GLY A 62 19.01 0.19 -5.52
N GLY A 63 17.74 0.03 -5.91
CA GLY A 63 17.33 -0.42 -7.24
C GLY A 63 16.24 0.44 -7.86
N THR A 64 16.07 0.33 -9.17
CA THR A 64 15.15 1.16 -9.97
C THR A 64 13.71 0.68 -9.96
N LEU A 65 13.50 -0.59 -9.55
CA LEU A 65 12.20 -1.22 -9.51
C LEU A 65 11.88 -1.63 -8.08
N VAL A 66 10.69 -1.26 -7.60
CA VAL A 66 10.24 -1.66 -6.26
C VAL A 66 9.02 -2.58 -6.32
N ASN A 67 9.01 -3.57 -5.42
CA ASN A 67 7.79 -4.30 -5.05
C ASN A 67 7.31 -3.76 -3.72
N VAL A 68 6.08 -3.24 -3.70
CA VAL A 68 5.46 -2.69 -2.50
C VAL A 68 4.27 -3.54 -2.12
N THR A 69 4.30 -4.14 -0.93
CA THR A 69 3.16 -4.84 -0.33
C THR A 69 2.64 -4.05 0.85
N LEU A 70 1.36 -3.67 0.79
CA LEU A 70 0.69 -2.90 1.84
C LEU A 70 -0.39 -3.77 2.48
N SER A 71 -0.31 -3.97 3.80
CA SER A 71 -1.34 -4.71 4.53
C SER A 71 -1.75 -4.02 5.82
N GLY A 72 -3.02 -4.14 6.19
CA GLY A 72 -3.53 -3.59 7.44
C GLY A 72 -4.81 -4.24 7.93
N HIS A 73 -5.17 -3.96 9.19
CA HIS A 73 -6.38 -4.46 9.84
C HIS A 73 -7.43 -3.33 9.94
N ALA A 74 -8.24 -3.15 8.90
CA ALA A 74 -9.38 -2.26 8.95
C ALA A 74 -10.67 -3.09 8.85
N ASN A 75 -11.44 -3.15 9.94
CA ASN A 75 -12.74 -3.81 9.94
C ASN A 75 -13.80 -2.82 9.44
N PRO A 76 -14.62 -3.17 8.42
CA PRO A 76 -15.84 -2.44 8.11
C PRO A 76 -16.68 -2.25 9.39
N GLY A 77 -16.90 -1.00 9.81
CA GLY A 77 -17.69 -0.66 11.00
C GLY A 77 -16.90 -0.44 12.29
N HIS A 78 -15.57 -0.38 12.26
CA HIS A 78 -14.76 0.03 13.40
C HIS A 78 -14.54 1.55 13.40
N LYS A 79 -14.99 2.24 14.46
CA LYS A 79 -14.49 3.60 14.76
C LYS A 79 -13.22 3.49 15.59
N PRO A 80 -12.20 4.34 15.37
CA PRO A 80 -11.04 4.40 16.26
C PRO A 80 -11.48 4.59 17.72
N VAL A 81 -11.19 3.61 18.59
CA VAL A 81 -11.46 3.69 20.03
C VAL A 81 -10.15 3.94 20.74
N LYS A 82 -10.11 4.95 21.62
CA LYS A 82 -8.94 5.27 22.43
C LYS A 82 -8.49 4.02 23.21
N GLY A 83 -7.28 3.52 22.92
CA GLY A 83 -6.70 2.34 23.57
C GLY A 83 -6.72 1.06 22.73
N TRP A 84 -7.30 1.07 21.53
CA TRP A 84 -7.11 0.00 20.54
C TRP A 84 -5.84 0.28 19.74
N SER A 85 -4.84 -0.59 19.86
CA SER A 85 -3.50 -0.44 19.27
C SER A 85 -3.35 -1.24 17.96
N ASN A 86 -4.44 -1.48 17.24
CA ASN A 86 -4.49 -2.61 16.30
C ASN A 86 -4.34 -2.20 14.83
N ASP A 87 -4.21 -0.90 14.54
CA ASP A 87 -4.05 -0.41 13.18
C ASP A 87 -2.57 -0.47 12.81
N VAL A 88 -2.10 -1.68 12.49
CA VAL A 88 -0.77 -1.91 11.94
C VAL A 88 -0.87 -1.84 10.43
N VAL A 89 -0.05 -0.99 9.83
CA VAL A 89 0.21 -0.99 8.39
C VAL A 89 1.61 -1.52 8.16
N THR A 90 1.74 -2.60 7.39
CA THR A 90 3.06 -3.12 6.97
C THR A 90 3.35 -2.68 5.55
N VAL A 91 4.50 -2.03 5.35
CA VAL A 91 5.01 -1.59 4.05
C VAL A 91 6.32 -2.36 3.80
N THR A 92 6.32 -3.23 2.80
CA THR A 92 7.53 -3.94 2.38
C THR A 92 7.96 -3.38 1.04
N VAL A 93 9.14 -2.76 0.96
CA VAL A 93 9.75 -2.27 -0.29
C VAL A 93 11.00 -3.09 -0.58
N ILE A 94 10.97 -3.86 -1.66
CA ILE A 94 12.13 -4.65 -2.13
C ILE A 94 12.56 -4.04 -3.45
N SER A 95 13.85 -3.71 -3.60
CA SER A 95 14.38 -3.42 -4.93
C SER A 95 15.03 -4.63 -5.57
N ALA A 96 14.96 -4.66 -6.89
CA ALA A 96 15.87 -5.42 -7.72
C ALA A 96 16.60 -4.45 -8.66
N GLU A 97 17.87 -4.73 -8.94
CA GLU A 97 18.57 -4.09 -10.05
C GLU A 97 17.83 -4.42 -11.35
N ALA A 98 17.57 -3.43 -12.21
CA ALA A 98 16.95 -3.70 -13.51
C ALA A 98 17.82 -4.70 -14.29
N PRO A 99 17.22 -5.67 -15.01
CA PRO A 99 18.00 -6.57 -15.86
C PRO A 99 18.88 -5.74 -16.82
N PRO A 100 20.15 -6.12 -17.04
CA PRO A 100 21.00 -5.40 -17.98
C PRO A 100 20.35 -5.41 -19.37
N THR A 101 20.23 -4.23 -19.97
CA THR A 101 19.80 -4.09 -21.37
C THR A 101 20.91 -4.65 -22.25
N THR A 102 20.67 -5.82 -22.84
CA THR A 102 21.52 -6.40 -23.90
C THR A 102 21.30 -5.72 -25.24
#